data_AF-A0A0F9MCC2-F1
#
_entry.id   AF-A0A0F9MCC2-F1
#
_cell.length_a   1.000
_cell.length_b   1.000
_cell.length_c   1.000
_cell.angle_alpha   90.00
_cell.angle_beta   90.00
_cell.angle_gamma   90.00
#
_symmetry.space_group_name_H-M   'P 1'
#
loop_
_entity.id
_entity.type
_entity.pdbx_description
1 polymer ?
#
loop_
_entity_poly.entity_id
_entity_poly.type
_entity_poly.pdbx_seq_one_letter_code
_entity_poly.pdbx_strand_id
1 'polypeptide(L)'
;MIEEGMVITNWDGYLYDTVELERGHYGILMTSEYRGERMKAFLPYELPPTTDGDHWRKWMGWARGNCFLPNGVKLGVVSFFRGHPGLRTLEGYDLEWERTETLMREEEILKWFFGS
;
A
#
# COMPACT_ATOMS: atom_id res chain seq x y z
N MET A 1 6.29 -0.68 -15.06
CA MET A 1 6.55 -1.87 -14.24
C MET A 1 7.49 -1.45 -13.11
N ILE A 2 7.33 -1.96 -11.89
CA ILE A 2 8.28 -1.72 -10.79
C ILE A 2 9.29 -2.85 -10.73
N GLU A 3 10.57 -2.52 -10.50
CA GLU A 3 11.69 -3.44 -10.49
C GLU A 3 12.65 -3.11 -9.33
N GLU A 4 13.45 -4.10 -8.93
CA GLU A 4 14.51 -3.90 -7.93
C GLU A 4 15.58 -2.95 -8.48
N GLY A 5 16.15 -2.12 -7.62
CA GLY A 5 17.05 -1.04 -7.96
C GLY A 5 16.37 0.24 -8.47
N MET A 6 15.04 0.25 -8.65
CA MET A 6 14.33 1.48 -9.03
C MET A 6 14.24 2.46 -7.87
N VAL A 7 14.56 3.73 -8.16
CA VAL A 7 14.30 4.85 -7.25
C VAL A 7 12.87 5.32 -7.43
N ILE A 8 12.07 5.24 -6.36
CA ILE A 8 10.70 5.76 -6.34
C ILE A 8 10.61 6.97 -5.44
N THR A 9 9.61 7.82 -5.66
CA THR A 9 9.36 8.99 -4.80
C THR A 9 8.06 8.76 -4.02
N ASN A 10 8.02 9.05 -2.72
CA ASN A 10 6.76 9.09 -1.99
C ASN A 10 6.05 10.45 -2.20
N TRP A 11 4.86 10.61 -1.63
CA TRP A 11 4.10 11.86 -1.70
C TRP A 11 4.77 13.08 -1.03
N ASP A 12 5.69 12.86 -0.09
CA ASP A 12 6.49 13.93 0.55
C ASP A 12 7.70 14.37 -0.30
N GLY A 13 7.92 13.75 -1.47
CA GLY A 13 9.11 14.01 -2.28
C GLY A 13 10.37 13.27 -1.81
N TYR A 14 10.29 12.38 -0.83
CA TYR A 14 11.41 11.54 -0.42
C TYR A 14 11.65 10.43 -1.44
N LEU A 15 12.93 10.21 -1.75
CA LEU A 15 13.39 9.17 -2.66
C LEU A 15 13.73 7.91 -1.88
N TYR A 16 13.30 6.76 -2.38
CA TYR A 16 13.56 5.46 -1.79
C TYR A 16 14.11 4.51 -2.85
N ASP A 17 15.15 3.77 -2.51
CA ASP A 17 15.66 2.69 -3.34
C ASP A 17 14.81 1.44 -3.15
N THR A 18 14.24 0.89 -4.22
CA THR A 18 13.53 -0.38 -4.18
C THR A 18 14.55 -1.51 -4.09
N VAL A 19 14.61 -2.24 -2.98
CA VAL A 19 15.67 -3.24 -2.75
C VAL A 19 15.17 -4.68 -2.89
N GLU A 20 13.88 -4.92 -2.72
CA GLU A 20 13.28 -6.25 -2.80
C GLU A 20 11.80 -6.12 -3.19
N LEU A 21 11.33 -7.00 -4.07
CA LEU A 21 9.94 -7.07 -4.49
C LEU A 21 9.38 -8.49 -4.38
N GLU A 22 8.53 -8.71 -3.38
CA GLU A 22 7.80 -9.97 -3.22
C GLU A 22 6.41 -9.82 -3.88
N ARG A 23 6.06 -10.70 -4.83
CA ARG A 23 4.76 -10.66 -5.53
C ARG A 23 3.83 -11.71 -4.94
N GLY A 24 2.71 -11.25 -4.40
CA GLY A 24 1.66 -12.09 -3.82
C GLY A 24 0.42 -12.14 -4.68
N HIS A 25 -0.63 -12.67 -4.09
CA HIS A 25 -1.92 -12.83 -4.74
C HIS A 25 -2.59 -11.47 -4.98
N TYR A 26 -2.59 -10.61 -3.96
CA TYR A 26 -3.34 -9.35 -4.00
C TYR A 26 -2.48 -8.13 -4.34
N GLY A 27 -1.16 -8.27 -4.32
CA GLY A 27 -0.28 -7.15 -4.60
C GLY A 27 1.21 -7.47 -4.55
N ILE A 28 1.99 -6.39 -4.45
CA ILE A 28 3.44 -6.45 -4.35
C ILE A 28 3.84 -5.91 -2.98
N LEU A 29 4.54 -6.72 -2.20
CA LEU A 29 5.24 -6.24 -1.01
C LEU A 29 6.61 -5.73 -1.43
N MET A 30 6.78 -4.43 -1.30
CA MET A 30 8.01 -3.73 -1.65
C MET A 30 8.79 -3.42 -0.38
N THR A 31 10.04 -3.86 -0.34
CA THR A 31 11.01 -3.35 0.62
C THR A 31 11.79 -2.22 -0.04
N SER A 32 11.83 -1.07 0.60
CA SER A 32 12.62 0.08 0.15
C SER A 32 13.57 0.56 1.24
N GLU A 33 14.68 1.18 0.83
CA GLU A 33 15.68 1.76 1.72
C GLU A 33 15.70 3.28 1.62
N TYR A 34 15.77 3.95 2.77
CA TYR A 34 16.00 5.39 2.85
C TYR A 34 16.92 5.68 4.03
N ARG A 35 18.06 6.32 3.75
CA ARG A 35 19.10 6.64 4.75
C ARG A 35 19.55 5.43 5.58
N GLY A 36 19.63 4.25 4.95
CA GLY A 36 20.01 2.99 5.59
C GLY A 36 18.90 2.31 6.40
N GLU A 37 17.70 2.89 6.47
CA GLU A 37 16.54 2.24 7.08
C GLU A 37 15.70 1.51 6.04
N ARG A 38 15.41 0.23 6.29
CA ARG A 38 14.51 -0.57 5.46
C ARG A 38 13.06 -0.44 5.92
N MET A 39 12.20 -0.10 4.98
CA MET A 39 10.76 0.02 5.17
C MET A 39 10.04 -0.92 4.21
N LYS A 40 8.83 -1.34 4.60
CA LYS A 40 7.95 -2.14 3.75
C LYS A 40 6.70 -1.36 3.43
N ALA A 41 6.27 -1.46 2.18
CA ALA A 41 5.02 -0.91 1.70
C ALA A 41 4.37 -1.92 0.76
N PHE A 42 3.06 -2.05 0.82
CA PHE A 42 2.32 -2.98 0.00
C PHE A 42 1.55 -2.22 -1.06
N LEU A 43 1.66 -2.68 -2.31
CA LEU A 43 1.02 -2.12 -3.49
C LEU A 43 -0.03 -3.14 -3.96
N PRO A 44 -1.27 -3.06 -3.45
CA PRO A 44 -2.35 -3.92 -3.94
C PRO A 44 -2.66 -3.62 -5.40
N TYR A 45 -2.95 -4.65 -6.19
CA TYR A 45 -3.24 -4.49 -7.62
C TYR A 45 -4.53 -3.70 -7.88
N GLU A 46 -5.50 -3.85 -6.97
CA GLU A 46 -6.83 -3.24 -7.09
C GLU A 46 -6.88 -1.80 -6.55
N LEU A 47 -5.83 -1.36 -5.84
CA LEU A 47 -5.86 -0.08 -5.14
C LEU A 47 -5.50 1.08 -6.08
N PRO A 48 -6.44 1.98 -6.42
CA PRO A 48 -6.09 3.17 -7.18
C PRO A 48 -5.26 4.14 -6.33
N PRO A 49 -4.45 5.00 -6.98
CA PRO A 49 -3.78 6.11 -6.31
C PRO A 49 -4.75 6.96 -5.50
N THR A 50 -4.36 7.41 -4.31
CA THR A 50 -5.12 8.38 -3.52
C THR A 50 -5.11 9.75 -4.19
N THR A 51 -6.17 10.53 -3.97
CA THR A 51 -6.18 11.96 -4.32
C THR A 51 -5.39 12.77 -3.30
N ASP A 52 -5.04 14.00 -3.66
CA ASP A 52 -4.33 14.91 -2.77
C ASP A 52 -5.31 15.34 -1.65
N GLY A 53 -5.14 14.82 -0.44
CA GLY A 53 -6.07 15.02 0.69
C GLY A 53 -6.42 13.76 1.48
N ASP A 54 -6.23 12.57 0.88
CA ASP A 54 -6.47 11.26 1.52
C ASP A 54 -5.27 10.84 2.37
N HIS A 55 -5.03 11.60 3.44
CA HIS A 55 -3.85 11.46 4.27
C HIS A 55 -4.25 10.87 5.63
N TRP A 56 -3.68 9.70 5.93
CA TRP A 56 -3.49 9.23 7.30
C TRP A 56 -4.74 8.93 8.15
N ARG A 57 -5.86 8.56 7.53
CA ARG A 57 -6.97 7.93 8.27
C ARG A 57 -6.79 6.42 8.22
N LYS A 58 -7.03 5.75 9.36
CA LYS A 58 -7.09 4.29 9.51
C LYS A 58 -8.17 3.75 8.57
N TRP A 59 -7.86 3.59 7.29
CA TRP A 59 -8.77 3.02 6.32
C TRP A 59 -8.64 1.51 6.47
N MET A 60 -9.65 0.89 7.08
CA MET A 60 -9.64 -0.56 7.38
C MET A 60 -8.37 -1.02 8.13
N GLY A 61 -7.81 -0.18 8.99
CA GLY A 61 -6.58 -0.49 9.74
C GLY A 61 -5.26 -0.17 9.02
N TRP A 62 -5.31 0.34 7.79
CA TRP A 62 -4.14 0.70 6.98
C TRP A 62 -3.81 2.19 7.03
N ALA A 63 -2.51 2.52 6.89
CA ALA A 63 -2.08 3.83 6.43
C ALA A 63 -2.00 3.81 4.90
N ARG A 64 -2.82 4.65 4.25
CA ARG A 64 -2.92 4.74 2.78
C ARG A 64 -2.17 5.97 2.26
N GLY A 65 -1.54 5.85 1.09
CA GLY A 65 -0.86 6.95 0.41
C GLY A 65 -0.51 6.61 -1.04
N ASN A 66 0.48 7.31 -1.60
CA ASN A 66 1.00 7.06 -2.94
C ASN A 66 2.52 7.06 -3.00
N CYS A 67 3.03 6.41 -4.04
CA CYS A 67 4.36 6.63 -4.57
C CYS A 67 4.31 6.95 -6.07
N PHE A 68 5.43 7.43 -6.60
CA PHE A 68 5.64 7.80 -7.98
C PHE A 68 6.80 6.99 -8.55
N LEU A 69 6.57 6.39 -9.71
CA LEU A 69 7.63 5.79 -10.53
C LEU A 69 8.49 6.90 -11.17
N PRO A 70 9.73 6.59 -11.61
CA PRO A 70 10.61 7.55 -12.30
C PRO A 70 9.98 8.25 -13.51
N ASN A 71 9.06 7.57 -14.19
CA ASN A 71 8.33 8.09 -15.34
C ASN A 71 7.12 8.96 -14.96
N GLY A 72 6.92 9.26 -13.68
CA GLY A 72 5.83 10.08 -13.16
C GLY A 72 4.51 9.33 -12.93
N VAL A 73 4.43 8.03 -13.21
CA VAL A 73 3.23 7.23 -12.93
C VAL A 73 3.01 7.15 -11.41
N LYS A 74 1.80 7.53 -10.98
CA LYS A 74 1.35 7.48 -9.58
C LYS A 74 0.79 6.10 -9.26
N LEU A 75 1.19 5.53 -8.14
CA LEU A 75 0.74 4.21 -7.64
C LEU A 75 0.14 4.36 -6.24
N GLY A 76 -0.96 3.64 -5.98
CA GLY A 76 -1.53 3.51 -4.65
C GLY A 76 -0.70 2.58 -3.77
N VAL A 77 -0.54 2.92 -2.50
CA VAL A 77 0.21 2.10 -1.54
C VAL A 77 -0.45 2.12 -0.17
N VAL A 78 -0.38 0.99 0.53
CA VAL A 78 -0.76 0.86 1.94
C VAL A 78 0.42 0.34 2.77
N SER A 79 0.46 0.74 4.03
CA SER A 79 1.42 0.22 5.00
C SER A 79 0.77 0.05 6.36
N PHE A 80 1.24 -0.93 7.14
CA PHE A 80 0.88 -1.01 8.55
C PHE A 80 1.67 0.02 9.33
N PHE A 81 0.97 0.87 10.08
CA PHE A 81 1.61 1.84 10.94
C PHE A 81 2.30 1.13 12.11
N ARG A 82 3.62 0.89 11.98
CA ARG A 82 4.66 0.56 12.99
C ARG A 82 4.32 -0.37 14.19
N GLY A 83 3.16 -1.03 14.26
CA GLY A 83 2.66 -1.68 15.48
C GLY A 83 2.27 -3.16 15.36
N HIS A 84 2.31 -3.77 14.17
CA HIS A 84 1.96 -5.19 13.97
C HIS A 84 3.15 -5.98 13.41
N PRO A 85 4.02 -6.56 14.27
CA PRO A 85 5.21 -7.30 13.85
C PRO A 85 4.88 -8.51 12.96
N GLY A 86 3.71 -9.14 13.14
CA GLY A 86 3.26 -10.30 12.37
C GLY A 86 2.85 -10.00 10.92
N LEU A 87 2.71 -8.72 10.55
CA LEU A 87 2.27 -8.29 9.23
C LEU A 87 3.43 -7.70 8.39
N ARG A 88 4.64 -8.27 8.53
CA ARG A 88 5.83 -7.83 7.78
C ARG A 88 6.26 -8.82 6.68
N THR A 89 5.50 -9.87 6.47
CA THR A 89 5.72 -10.88 5.42
C THR A 89 4.66 -10.72 4.33
N LEU A 90 4.98 -11.14 3.10
CA LEU A 90 4.02 -11.09 1.98
C LEU A 90 2.71 -11.81 2.32
N GLU A 91 2.80 -13.00 2.91
CA GLU A 91 1.64 -13.78 3.36
C GLU A 91 0.75 -13.00 4.36
N GLY A 92 1.36 -12.28 5.31
CA GLY A 92 0.61 -11.47 6.26
C GLY A 92 -0.11 -10.29 5.59
N TYR A 93 0.49 -9.69 4.57
CA TYR A 93 -0.14 -8.64 3.77
C TYR A 93 -1.29 -9.18 2.92
N ASP A 94 -1.10 -10.32 2.24
CA ASP A 94 -2.15 -10.96 1.44
C ASP A 94 -3.37 -11.33 2.31
N LEU A 95 -3.15 -11.92 3.49
CA LEU A 95 -4.22 -12.31 4.41
C LEU A 95 -5.02 -11.10 4.92
N GLU A 96 -4.34 -10.03 5.32
CA GLU A 96 -5.02 -8.83 5.81
C GLU A 96 -5.70 -8.06 4.67
N TRP A 97 -5.16 -8.12 3.45
CA TRP A 97 -5.80 -7.54 2.28
C TRP A 97 -7.08 -8.28 1.90
N GLU A 98 -7.09 -9.62 1.92
CA GLU A 98 -8.30 -10.42 1.71
C GLU A 98 -9.42 -10.06 2.71
N ARG A 99 -9.04 -9.88 3.99
CA ARG A 99 -9.97 -9.38 5.02
C ARG A 99 -10.49 -7.98 4.67
N THR A 100 -9.61 -7.11 4.19
CA THR A 100 -9.93 -5.74 3.81
C THR A 100 -10.88 -5.70 2.61
N GLU A 101 -10.67 -6.50 1.58
CA GLU A 101 -11.57 -6.62 0.43
C GLU A 101 -12.97 -7.09 0.84
N THR A 102 -13.04 -8.06 1.75
CA THR A 102 -14.32 -8.52 2.31
C THR A 102 -15.06 -7.38 2.99
N LEU A 103 -14.37 -6.61 3.86
CA LEU A 103 -14.95 -5.45 4.55
C LEU A 103 -15.38 -4.35 3.57
N MET A 104 -14.61 -4.09 2.51
CA MET A 104 -14.97 -3.10 1.49
C MET A 104 -16.25 -3.49 0.76
N ARG A 105 -16.37 -4.76 0.36
CA ARG A 105 -17.58 -5.29 -0.30
C ARG A 105 -18.79 -5.21 0.62
N GLU A 106 -18.62 -5.56 1.91
CA GLU A 106 -19.69 -5.45 2.91
C GLU A 106 -20.13 -3.99 3.12
N GLU A 107 -19.20 -3.04 3.23
CA GLU A 107 -19.53 -1.62 3.36
C GLU A 107 -20.27 -1.09 2.13
N GLU A 108 -19.83 -1.48 0.93
CA GLU A 108 -20.51 -1.13 -0.31
C GLU A 108 -21.94 -1.68 -0.30
N ILE A 109 -22.13 -2.96 0.01
CA ILE A 109 -23.45 -3.60 0.16
C ILE A 109 -24.33 -2.79 1.15
N LEU A 110 -23.79 -2.43 2.32
CA LEU A 110 -24.54 -1.63 3.30
C LEU A 110 -24.91 -0.24 2.77
N LYS A 111 -24.03 0.44 2.02
CA LYS A 111 -24.34 1.72 1.37
C LYS A 111 -25.47 1.57 0.35
N TRP A 112 -25.49 0.48 -0.42
CA TRP A 112 -26.58 0.19 -1.36
C TRP A 112 -27.92 -0.06 -0.66
N PHE A 113 -27.92 -0.71 0.50
CA PHE A 113 -29.16 -1.04 1.23
C PHE A 113 -29.65 0.07 2.18
N PHE A 114 -28.76 0.91 2.71
CA PHE A 114 -29.08 1.85 3.79
C PHE A 114 -28.62 3.31 3.53
N GLY A 115 -27.94 3.58 2.42
CA GLY A 115 -27.46 4.91 2.06
C GLY A 115 -28.48 5.72 1.24
N SER A 116 -29.27 6.55 1.91
CA SER A 116 -29.99 7.71 1.36
C SER A 116 -29.92 8.88 2.32
#